data_AF-A0A1F5N9S0-F1
#
_entry.id   AF-A0A1F5N9S0-F1
#
_cell.length_a   1.000
_cell.length_b   1.000
_cell.length_c   1.000
_cell.angle_alpha   90.00
_cell.angle_beta   90.00
_cell.angle_gamma   90.00
#
_symmetry.space_group_name_H-M   'P 1'
#
loop_
_entity.id
_entity.type
_entity.pdbx_description
1 polymer ?
#
loop_
_entity_poly.entity_id
_entity_poly.type
_entity_poly.pdbx_seq_one_letter_code
_entity_poly.pdbx_strand_id
1 'polypeptide(L)'
;MIKRFLDNFWAWYNEHYLFAITATTLLFLLQAFHLYWLFTDVVLQKITGSSYFVFPPFWGALSAILDYTEIPALISTSLVYINQLRKSETDQSKWRAIRYLVMINIQWLHLFWITDEVVIEHFRGQEALFHWSAIIAWIAILIDYAELPVMYDTAKETIKEFRKKYSTPKA
;
A
#
# COMPACT_ATOMS: atom_id res chain seq x y z
N MET A 1 -8.39 28.07 -15.41
CA MET A 1 -7.35 28.15 -14.34
C MET A 1 -6.94 26.76 -13.86
N ILE A 2 -7.90 25.94 -13.40
CA ILE A 2 -7.66 24.56 -12.89
C ILE A 2 -6.96 23.66 -13.91
N LYS A 3 -7.42 23.63 -15.17
CA LYS A 3 -6.80 22.82 -16.24
C LYS A 3 -5.30 23.10 -16.39
N ARG A 4 -4.91 24.37 -16.45
CA ARG A 4 -3.50 24.79 -16.56
C ARG A 4 -2.68 24.34 -15.35
N PHE A 5 -3.24 24.42 -14.15
CA PHE A 5 -2.56 23.94 -12.94
C PHE A 5 -2.34 22.43 -12.98
N LEU A 6 -3.34 21.66 -13.39
CA LEU A 6 -3.23 20.20 -13.55
C LEU A 6 -2.21 19.84 -14.62
N ASP A 7 -2.24 20.50 -15.78
CA ASP A 7 -1.28 20.26 -16.86
C ASP A 7 0.16 20.52 -16.39
N ASN A 8 0.39 21.61 -15.65
CA ASN A 8 1.70 21.92 -15.07
C ASN A 8 2.14 20.89 -14.01
N PHE A 9 1.24 20.49 -13.11
CA PHE A 9 1.51 19.46 -12.12
C PHE A 9 1.95 18.15 -12.79
N TRP A 10 1.20 17.71 -13.80
CA TRP A 10 1.49 16.47 -14.49
C TRP A 10 2.77 16.55 -15.33
N ALA A 11 3.08 17.71 -15.92
CA ALA A 11 4.36 17.92 -16.59
C ALA A 11 5.54 17.75 -15.60
N TRP A 12 5.47 18.43 -14.45
CA TRP A 12 6.47 18.31 -13.39
C TRP A 12 6.58 16.88 -12.84
N TYR A 13 5.44 16.22 -12.57
CA TYR A 13 5.40 14.84 -12.09
C TYR A 13 6.04 13.87 -13.10
N ASN A 14 5.82 14.10 -14.39
CA ASN A 14 6.40 13.29 -15.46
C ASN A 14 7.91 13.47 -15.60
N GLU A 15 8.41 14.68 -15.40
CA GLU A 15 9.84 14.98 -15.35
C GLU A 15 10.53 14.23 -14.19
N HIS A 16 9.84 14.13 -13.05
CA HIS A 16 10.35 13.48 -11.83
C HIS A 16 9.82 12.05 -11.65
N TYR A 17 9.27 11.43 -12.69
CA TYR A 17 8.50 10.19 -12.57
C TYR A 17 9.33 9.02 -12.00
N LEU A 18 10.60 8.87 -12.42
CA LEU A 18 11.45 7.81 -11.88
C LEU A 18 11.66 7.95 -10.38
N PHE A 19 11.85 9.18 -9.89
CA PHE A 19 11.96 9.42 -8.45
C PHE A 19 10.64 9.09 -7.76
N ALA A 20 9.52 9.59 -8.29
CA ALA A 20 8.19 9.34 -7.73
C ALA A 20 7.88 7.85 -7.61
N ILE A 21 8.02 7.08 -8.70
CA ILE A 21 7.71 5.65 -8.69
C ILE A 21 8.67 4.85 -7.80
N THR A 22 9.95 5.26 -7.70
CA THR A 22 10.92 4.63 -6.80
C THR A 22 10.56 4.89 -5.34
N ALA A 23 10.26 6.14 -4.98
CA ALA A 23 9.85 6.50 -3.62
C ALA A 23 8.55 5.79 -3.23
N THR A 24 7.56 5.76 -4.13
CA THR A 24 6.32 4.99 -3.96
C THR A 24 6.61 3.50 -3.74
N THR A 25 7.49 2.90 -4.55
CA THR A 25 7.86 1.49 -4.40
C THR A 25 8.49 1.22 -3.04
N LEU A 26 9.40 2.08 -2.59
CA LEU A 26 10.05 1.92 -1.28
C LEU A 26 9.04 2.05 -0.14
N LEU A 27 8.18 3.06 -0.18
CA LEU A 27 7.11 3.25 0.81
C LEU A 27 6.17 2.04 0.84
N PHE A 28 5.83 1.50 -0.32
CA PHE A 28 4.90 0.38 -0.40
C PHE A 28 5.55 -0.93 0.04
N LEU A 29 6.84 -1.15 -0.26
CA LEU A 29 7.59 -2.31 0.22
C LEU A 29 7.77 -2.31 1.75
N LEU A 30 7.71 -1.16 2.42
CA LEU A 30 7.67 -1.14 3.89
C LEU A 30 6.41 -1.84 4.43
N GLN A 31 5.30 -1.81 3.69
CA GLN A 31 4.06 -2.52 4.06
C GLN A 31 4.23 -4.04 4.03
N ALA A 32 5.21 -4.58 3.29
CA ALA A 32 5.51 -6.00 3.34
C ALA A 32 5.94 -6.46 4.75
N PHE A 33 6.52 -5.56 5.55
CA PHE A 33 6.81 -5.83 6.95
C PHE A 33 5.53 -5.97 7.78
N HIS A 34 4.55 -5.09 7.56
CA HIS A 34 3.23 -5.18 8.17
C HIS A 34 2.56 -6.52 7.84
N LEU A 35 2.51 -6.91 6.56
CA LEU A 35 1.97 -8.21 6.14
C LEU A 35 2.68 -9.40 6.79
N TYR A 36 4.00 -9.33 6.94
CA TYR A 36 4.78 -10.37 7.59
C TYR A 36 4.42 -10.50 9.08
N TRP A 37 4.30 -9.38 9.79
CA TRP A 37 3.84 -9.38 11.18
C TRP A 37 2.41 -9.92 11.29
N LEU A 38 1.50 -9.44 10.45
CA LEU A 38 0.10 -9.90 10.40
C LEU A 38 0.01 -11.41 10.16
N PHE A 39 0.85 -11.96 9.26
CA PHE A 39 0.91 -13.39 9.03
C PHE A 39 1.33 -14.16 10.28
N THR A 40 2.44 -13.75 10.89
CA THR A 40 3.15 -14.56 11.88
C THR A 40 2.59 -14.42 13.30
N ASP A 41 2.11 -13.24 13.65
CA ASP A 41 1.62 -12.90 14.98
C ASP A 41 0.09 -12.93 15.05
N VAL A 42 -0.63 -12.57 13.98
CA VAL A 42 -2.10 -12.58 14.00
C VAL A 42 -2.67 -13.86 13.40
N VAL A 43 -2.31 -14.17 12.15
CA VAL A 43 -2.90 -15.32 11.43
C VAL A 43 -2.42 -16.65 12.01
N LEU A 44 -1.10 -16.86 12.10
CA LEU A 44 -0.56 -18.12 12.62
C LEU A 44 -0.86 -18.33 14.10
N GLN A 45 -0.87 -17.28 14.91
CA GLN A 45 -1.25 -17.41 16.31
C GLN A 45 -2.72 -17.82 16.46
N LYS A 46 -3.64 -17.26 15.66
CA LYS A 46 -5.05 -17.68 15.67
C LYS A 46 -5.26 -19.12 15.21
N ILE A 47 -4.44 -19.61 14.27
CA ILE A 47 -4.58 -20.96 13.70
C ILE A 47 -3.88 -22.03 14.57
N THR A 48 -2.70 -21.72 15.10
CA THR A 48 -1.82 -22.70 15.76
C THR A 48 -1.69 -22.50 17.27
N GLY A 49 -2.16 -21.38 17.80
CA GLY A 49 -2.01 -20.99 19.20
C GLY A 49 -0.64 -20.42 19.57
N SER A 50 0.31 -20.33 18.63
CA SER A 50 1.67 -19.82 18.87
C SER A 50 2.02 -18.69 17.91
N SER A 51 2.68 -17.65 18.43
CA SER A 51 3.29 -16.62 17.59
C SER A 51 4.60 -17.14 16.98
N TYR A 52 4.82 -16.84 15.71
CA TYR A 52 6.07 -17.11 15.00
C TYR A 52 6.82 -15.83 14.64
N PHE A 53 6.45 -14.70 15.25
CA PHE A 53 7.14 -13.44 15.02
C PHE A 53 8.51 -13.51 15.67
N VAL A 54 9.55 -13.51 14.83
CA VAL A 54 10.94 -13.75 15.27
C VAL A 54 11.63 -12.51 15.84
N PHE A 55 10.99 -11.34 15.74
CA PHE A 55 11.57 -10.07 16.14
C PHE A 55 11.25 -9.71 17.60
N PRO A 56 12.16 -9.01 18.31
CA PRO A 56 11.91 -8.54 19.67
C PRO A 56 10.65 -7.66 19.81
N PRO A 57 10.04 -7.56 21.01
CA PRO A 57 8.79 -6.82 21.22
C PRO A 57 8.78 -5.35 20.78
N PHE A 58 9.94 -4.67 20.77
CA PHE A 58 10.02 -3.28 20.30
C PHE A 58 9.66 -3.12 18.82
N TRP A 59 9.81 -4.18 18.02
CA TRP A 59 9.44 -4.17 16.60
C TRP A 59 7.93 -4.08 16.38
N GLY A 60 7.10 -4.55 17.33
CA GLY A 60 5.66 -4.33 17.29
C GLY A 60 5.26 -2.86 17.50
N ALA A 61 6.02 -2.11 18.29
CA ALA A 61 5.81 -0.66 18.41
C ALA A 61 6.33 0.09 17.17
N LEU A 62 7.39 -0.42 16.54
CA LEU A 62 7.93 0.16 15.31
C LEU A 62 7.06 -0.13 14.09
N SER A 63 6.42 -1.30 14.00
CA SER A 63 5.44 -1.60 12.94
C SER A 63 4.28 -0.62 12.98
N ALA A 64 3.73 -0.32 14.17
CA ALA A 64 2.66 0.68 14.30
C ALA A 64 3.07 2.08 13.78
N ILE A 65 4.36 2.44 13.86
CA ILE A 65 4.87 3.69 13.27
C ILE A 65 4.98 3.57 11.75
N LEU A 66 5.44 2.41 11.25
CA LEU A 66 5.54 2.14 9.82
C LEU A 66 4.17 2.09 9.13
N ASP A 67 3.13 1.67 9.83
CA ASP A 67 1.76 1.65 9.33
C ASP A 67 1.26 3.07 8.99
N TYR A 68 1.72 4.12 9.68
CA TYR A 68 1.40 5.50 9.27
C TYR A 68 2.00 5.89 7.90
N THR A 69 3.00 5.15 7.41
CA THR A 69 3.53 5.34 6.05
C THR A 69 2.63 4.74 4.97
N GLU A 70 1.63 3.95 5.35
CA GLU A 70 0.63 3.37 4.46
C GLU A 70 -0.16 4.47 3.74
N ILE A 71 -0.62 5.50 4.45
CA ILE A 71 -1.36 6.62 3.83
C ILE A 71 -0.56 7.27 2.68
N PRO A 72 0.70 7.72 2.90
CA PRO A 72 1.58 8.14 1.81
C PRO A 72 1.78 7.10 0.71
N ALA A 73 1.87 5.81 1.04
CA ALA A 73 2.01 4.73 0.07
C ALA A 73 0.76 4.60 -0.81
N LEU A 74 -0.46 4.59 -0.24
CA LEU A 74 -1.73 4.51 -0.97
C LEU A 74 -1.93 5.71 -1.88
N ILE A 75 -1.68 6.93 -1.39
CA ILE A 75 -1.81 8.16 -2.17
C ILE A 75 -0.81 8.16 -3.32
N SER A 76 0.46 7.88 -3.04
CA SER A 76 1.51 7.94 -4.07
C SER A 76 1.35 6.84 -5.12
N THR A 77 0.95 5.63 -4.72
CA THR A 77 0.60 4.52 -5.64
C THR A 77 -0.61 4.88 -6.50
N SER A 78 -1.63 5.52 -5.92
CA SER A 78 -2.78 6.04 -6.67
C SER A 78 -2.33 7.05 -7.73
N LEU A 79 -1.42 7.98 -7.40
CA LEU A 79 -0.88 8.94 -8.36
C LEU A 79 -0.11 8.25 -9.51
N VAL A 80 0.67 7.21 -9.20
CA VAL A 80 1.37 6.40 -10.21
C VAL A 80 0.36 5.80 -11.20
N TYR A 81 -0.68 5.13 -10.72
CA TYR A 81 -1.65 4.48 -11.61
C TYR A 81 -2.58 5.48 -12.31
N ILE A 82 -2.91 6.62 -11.70
CA ILE A 82 -3.61 7.71 -12.39
C ILE A 82 -2.73 8.25 -13.53
N ASN A 83 -1.43 8.41 -13.32
CA ASN A 83 -0.53 8.85 -14.38
C ASN A 83 -0.42 7.82 -15.52
N GLN A 84 -0.34 6.53 -15.18
CA GLN A 84 -0.37 5.45 -16.18
C GLN A 84 -1.68 5.43 -16.96
N LEU A 85 -2.82 5.65 -16.29
CA LEU A 85 -4.14 5.71 -16.91
C LEU A 85 -4.21 6.87 -17.92
N ARG A 86 -3.70 8.05 -17.54
CA ARG A 86 -3.64 9.23 -18.41
C ARG A 86 -2.77 9.04 -19.65
N LYS A 87 -1.70 8.25 -19.54
CA LYS A 87 -0.76 7.94 -20.63
C LYS A 87 -1.08 6.63 -21.36
N SER A 88 -2.18 5.97 -21.03
CA SER A 88 -2.51 4.68 -21.62
C SER A 88 -2.96 4.83 -23.08
N GLU A 89 -2.25 4.16 -23.98
CA GLU A 89 -2.57 4.15 -25.42
C GLU A 89 -3.42 2.93 -25.82
N THR A 90 -3.42 1.88 -24.99
CA THR A 90 -4.13 0.62 -25.27
C THR A 90 -5.19 0.32 -24.21
N ASP A 91 -6.24 -0.40 -24.60
CA ASP A 91 -7.26 -0.85 -23.64
C ASP A 91 -6.66 -1.75 -22.56
N GLN A 92 -5.68 -2.59 -22.91
CA GLN A 92 -5.01 -3.47 -21.96
C GLN A 92 -4.27 -2.68 -20.86
N SER A 93 -3.50 -1.65 -21.22
CA SER A 93 -2.78 -0.82 -20.26
C SER A 93 -3.75 0.00 -19.38
N LYS A 94 -4.83 0.48 -19.99
CA LYS A 94 -5.91 1.21 -19.30
C LYS A 94 -6.59 0.34 -18.24
N TRP A 95 -7.03 -0.86 -18.61
CA TRP A 95 -7.68 -1.79 -17.69
C TRP A 95 -6.74 -2.31 -16.60
N ARG A 96 -5.45 -2.47 -16.90
CA ARG A 96 -4.43 -2.77 -15.87
C ARG A 96 -4.39 -1.66 -14.82
N ALA A 97 -4.26 -0.40 -15.24
CA ALA A 97 -4.23 0.74 -14.31
C ALA A 97 -5.52 0.86 -13.49
N ILE A 98 -6.70 0.65 -14.10
CA ILE A 98 -7.99 0.65 -13.40
C ILE A 98 -8.05 -0.44 -12.33
N ARG A 99 -7.66 -1.68 -12.66
CA ARG A 99 -7.67 -2.78 -11.68
C ARG A 99 -6.82 -2.48 -10.46
N TYR A 100 -5.61 -1.97 -10.67
CA TYR A 100 -4.73 -1.61 -9.56
C TYR A 100 -5.22 -0.37 -8.80
N LEU A 101 -5.87 0.59 -9.46
CA LEU A 101 -6.57 1.68 -8.78
C LEU A 101 -7.71 1.17 -7.89
N VAL A 102 -8.48 0.18 -8.35
CA VAL A 102 -9.52 -0.41 -7.50
C VAL A 102 -8.90 -1.14 -6.31
N MET A 103 -7.87 -1.95 -6.54
CA MET A 103 -7.18 -2.69 -5.47
C MET A 103 -6.58 -1.76 -4.42
N ILE A 104 -5.90 -0.68 -4.82
CA ILE A 104 -5.32 0.29 -3.88
C ILE A 104 -6.40 1.09 -3.15
N ASN A 105 -7.55 1.37 -3.78
CA ASN A 105 -8.62 2.13 -3.13
C ASN A 105 -9.43 1.29 -2.14
N ILE A 106 -9.49 -0.04 -2.33
CA ILE A 106 -10.08 -0.94 -1.34
C ILE A 106 -9.25 -0.94 -0.05
N GLN A 107 -7.94 -0.70 -0.11
CA GLN A 107 -7.07 -0.63 1.09
C GLN A 107 -7.44 0.49 2.05
N TRP A 108 -8.12 1.57 1.60
CA TRP A 108 -8.64 2.57 2.54
C TRP A 108 -9.63 1.99 3.56
N LEU A 109 -10.29 0.88 3.22
CA LEU A 109 -11.16 0.17 4.17
C LEU A 109 -10.37 -0.50 5.28
N HIS A 110 -9.14 -0.96 4.98
CA HIS A 110 -8.25 -1.55 5.97
C HIS A 110 -7.71 -0.52 6.97
N LEU A 111 -7.43 0.72 6.54
CA LEU A 111 -6.98 1.78 7.45
C LEU A 111 -7.93 2.01 8.64
N PHE A 112 -9.24 1.87 8.44
CA PHE A 112 -10.23 1.96 9.53
C PHE A 112 -10.09 0.82 10.55
N TRP A 113 -9.57 -0.34 10.13
CA TRP A 113 -9.35 -1.50 10.97
C TRP A 113 -8.14 -1.34 11.89
N ILE A 114 -7.00 -0.84 11.38
CA ILE A 114 -5.81 -0.51 12.19
C ILE A 114 -6.17 0.49 13.30
N THR A 115 -7.01 1.49 12.99
CA THR A 115 -7.45 2.47 13.99
C THR A 115 -8.37 1.87 15.05
N ASP A 116 -9.17 0.87 14.71
CA ASP A 116 -10.14 0.29 15.64
C ASP A 116 -9.47 -0.60 16.71
N GLU A 117 -8.46 -1.41 16.37
CA GLU A 117 -7.79 -2.29 17.36
C GLU A 117 -6.95 -1.50 18.39
N VAL A 118 -6.26 -0.43 17.95
CA VAL A 118 -5.51 0.47 18.84
C VAL A 118 -6.46 1.29 19.73
N VAL A 119 -7.61 1.72 19.21
CA VAL A 119 -8.65 2.41 19.99
C VAL A 119 -9.30 1.44 20.98
N ILE A 120 -9.64 0.21 20.57
CA ILE A 120 -10.28 -0.78 21.44
C ILE A 120 -9.35 -1.23 22.58
N GLU A 121 -8.04 -1.40 22.33
CA GLU A 121 -7.10 -1.77 23.39
C GLU A 121 -6.72 -0.62 24.33
N HIS A 122 -6.77 0.65 23.87
CA HIS A 122 -6.52 1.82 24.74
C HIS A 122 -7.75 2.31 25.50
N PHE A 123 -8.98 1.96 25.08
CA PHE A 123 -10.22 2.27 25.79
C PHE A 123 -10.74 1.10 26.64
N ARG A 124 -9.86 0.42 27.39
CA ARG A 124 -10.16 -0.63 28.40
C ARG A 124 -10.95 -0.11 29.63
N GLY A 125 -11.90 0.79 29.42
CA GLY A 125 -12.72 1.39 30.48
C GLY A 125 -14.23 1.31 30.23
N GLN A 126 -14.72 1.31 28.99
CA GLN A 126 -16.16 1.26 28.71
C GLN A 126 -16.41 0.56 27.37
N GLU A 127 -17.33 -0.40 27.42
CA GLU A 127 -17.89 -1.22 26.33
C GLU A 127 -17.54 -0.74 24.92
N ALA A 128 -16.68 -1.51 24.23
CA ALA A 128 -16.45 -1.33 22.81
C ALA A 128 -17.78 -1.53 22.07
N LEU A 129 -18.35 -0.43 21.56
CA LEU A 129 -19.66 -0.41 20.90
C LEU A 129 -19.70 -1.21 19.58
N PHE A 130 -18.56 -1.68 19.08
CA PHE A 130 -18.43 -2.45 17.85
C PHE A 130 -17.62 -3.72 18.09
N HIS A 131 -18.32 -4.81 18.43
CA HIS A 131 -17.77 -6.16 18.30
C HIS A 131 -17.81 -6.56 16.82
N TRP A 132 -16.74 -6.27 16.08
CA TRP A 132 -16.61 -6.79 14.73
C TRP A 132 -16.59 -8.32 14.76
N SER A 133 -17.47 -8.97 14.01
CA SER A 133 -17.51 -10.44 13.94
C SER A 133 -16.19 -11.00 13.41
N ALA A 134 -15.77 -12.18 13.87
CA ALA A 134 -14.53 -12.83 13.43
C ALA A 134 -14.41 -12.95 11.90
N ILE A 135 -15.53 -13.05 11.18
CA ILE A 135 -15.56 -13.09 9.71
C ILE A 135 -15.01 -11.80 9.11
N ILE A 136 -15.33 -10.65 9.70
CA ILE A 136 -14.94 -9.34 9.17
C ILE A 136 -13.44 -9.12 9.38
N ALA A 137 -12.88 -9.61 10.49
CA ALA A 137 -11.43 -9.61 10.72
C ALA A 137 -10.66 -10.41 9.66
N TRP A 138 -11.18 -11.57 9.27
CA TRP A 138 -10.60 -12.35 8.17
C TRP A 138 -10.73 -11.65 6.82
N ILE A 139 -11.83 -10.94 6.57
CA ILE A 139 -12.00 -10.14 5.35
C ILE A 139 -10.99 -8.98 5.32
N ALA A 140 -10.77 -8.30 6.45
CA ALA A 140 -9.77 -7.23 6.55
C ALA A 140 -8.37 -7.76 6.21
N ILE A 141 -7.95 -8.87 6.83
CA ILE A 141 -6.67 -9.52 6.51
C ILE A 141 -6.57 -9.84 5.00
N LEU A 142 -7.63 -10.38 4.39
CA LEU A 142 -7.64 -10.67 2.96
C LEU A 142 -7.51 -9.42 2.08
N ILE A 143 -8.06 -8.29 2.51
CA ILE A 143 -7.90 -7.00 1.84
C ILE A 143 -6.42 -6.60 1.86
N ASP A 144 -5.73 -6.76 2.99
CA ASP A 144 -4.31 -6.39 3.14
C ASP A 144 -3.45 -7.20 2.17
N TYR A 145 -3.65 -8.52 2.13
CA TYR A 145 -2.94 -9.37 1.17
C TYR A 145 -3.24 -9.06 -0.30
N ALA A 146 -4.37 -8.39 -0.60
CA ALA A 146 -4.67 -7.93 -1.94
C ALA A 146 -3.79 -6.76 -2.39
N GLU A 147 -2.96 -6.19 -1.51
CA GLU A 147 -1.95 -5.19 -1.87
C GLU A 147 -0.73 -5.82 -2.58
N LEU A 148 -0.40 -7.10 -2.31
CA LEU A 148 0.80 -7.76 -2.84
C LEU A 148 0.91 -7.72 -4.38
N PRO A 149 -0.17 -7.98 -5.16
CA PRO A 149 -0.12 -7.84 -6.61
C PRO A 149 0.18 -6.41 -7.07
N VAL A 150 -0.30 -5.41 -6.33
CA VAL A 150 -0.08 -3.98 -6.61
C VAL A 150 1.37 -3.60 -6.31
N MET A 151 1.89 -4.08 -5.17
CA MET A 151 3.27 -3.87 -4.75
C MET A 151 4.26 -4.47 -5.75
N TYR A 152 4.01 -5.70 -6.19
CA TYR A 152 4.82 -6.35 -7.22
C TYR A 152 4.80 -5.60 -8.56
N ASP A 153 3.62 -5.18 -9.04
CA ASP A 153 3.52 -4.45 -10.31
C ASP A 153 4.21 -3.08 -10.24
N THR A 154 4.04 -2.36 -9.12
CA THR A 154 4.71 -1.08 -8.89
C THR A 154 6.23 -1.23 -8.90
N ALA A 155 6.76 -2.25 -8.19
CA ALA A 155 8.19 -2.54 -8.17
C ALA A 155 8.72 -2.95 -9.55
N LYS A 156 7.97 -3.77 -10.28
CA LYS A 156 8.32 -4.16 -11.66
C LYS A 156 8.39 -2.96 -12.59
N GLU A 157 7.43 -2.03 -12.50
CA GLU A 157 7.42 -0.85 -13.35
C GLU A 157 8.56 0.12 -12.98
N THR A 158 8.92 0.22 -11.69
CA THR A 158 10.13 0.94 -11.25
C THR A 158 11.40 0.38 -11.88
N ILE A 159 11.58 -0.94 -11.87
CA ILE A 159 12.73 -1.60 -12.50
C ILE A 159 12.75 -1.30 -14.01
N LYS A 160 11.60 -1.33 -14.67
CA LYS A 160 11.47 -1.03 -16.10
C LYS A 160 11.86 0.41 -16.41
N GLU A 161 11.36 1.40 -15.66
CA GLU A 161 11.71 2.81 -15.86
C GLU A 161 13.18 3.09 -15.55
N PHE A 162 13.74 2.44 -14.53
CA PHE A 162 15.16 2.52 -14.22
C PHE A 162 16.02 2.00 -15.39
N ARG A 163 15.70 0.82 -15.94
CA ARG A 163 16.36 0.27 -17.12
C ARG A 163 16.24 1.21 -18.32
N LYS A 164 15.06 1.77 -18.58
CA LYS A 164 14.86 2.72 -19.68
C LYS A 164 15.77 3.94 -19.59
N LYS A 165 16.01 4.47 -18.38
CA LYS A 165 16.85 5.66 -18.16
C LYS A 165 18.35 5.37 -18.25
N TYR A 166 18.80 4.20 -17.80
CA TYR A 166 20.23 3.89 -17.67
C TYR A 166 20.78 2.87 -18.68
N SER A 167 19.91 2.17 -19.42
CA SER A 167 20.33 1.22 -20.47
C SER A 167 20.31 1.82 -21.88
N THR A 168 19.85 3.07 -22.05
CA THR A 168 20.05 3.80 -23.30
C THR A 168 21.45 4.41 -23.31
N PRO A 169 22.33 4.06 -24.27
CA PRO A 169 23.62 4.73 -24.40
C PRO A 169 23.38 6.22 -24.65
N LYS A 170 24.11 7.08 -23.93
CA LYS A 170 24.15 8.51 -24.26
C LYS A 170 24.71 8.63 -25.68
N ALA A 171 23.88 9.07 -26.62
CA ALA A 171 24.30 9.47 -27.96
C ALA A 171 25.08 10.79 -27.90
#